data_AF-A0A9C7Q6J9-F1
#
_entry.id   AF-A0A9C7Q6J9-F1
#
_cell.length_a   1.000
_cell.length_b   1.000
_cell.length_c   1.000
_cell.angle_alpha   90.00
_cell.angle_beta   90.00
_cell.angle_gamma   90.00
#
_symmetry.space_group_name_H-M   'P 1'
#
loop_
_entity.id
_entity.type
_entity.pdbx_description
1 polymer ?
#
loop_
_entity_poly.entity_id
_entity_poly.type
_entity_poly.pdbx_seq_one_letter_code
_entity_poly.pdbx_strand_id
1 'polypeptide(L)'
;MRRSGAGRRGRPASRGGRGRGTQSVGSRTFENRKQGRPISKIDLFFRYIFEEDMRNLREALQTDNFSATKPFNEQGIPPLHFAVVNKRLKSLKCLVEHIDRVHSQADIDFQDDEHGQTPLMVAAEMGWVEGAKVLLENGADLTLKDEEGHTAREYGMLADSKQVLSLFDEWKKKNDIPEEVVEEDEVVFETSTQRNRRRRKELERQERSTMELATTAAQFKSCSLESEKKTVSDILNDIDERTRLGSLANWDELKLAIHELRRDLNIDRSDAKWEQENPSGFVIDPTLWSYDVLQRLQLRIPSGSLLCLPEDLGKLSNLSSLIINDNSFQYLPESIGQLHALRVLEAENNQLEELPESMRQCKRLEAVRISGNKLKSLEPLSEATDLVSLHCDRNQLEQLDLDFTRMGRLAILSATFNCIKQLPDSIGSLENLTTLQLSGNELQVLPNSIGDLKKLQTVSLDENPIRDKKILKILTKGKKPMKEFLQYVKKQRGRNKKSKSQDSDEESEVAEEED
;
A
#
# COMPACT_ATOMS: atom_id res chain seq x y z
N MET A 1 -34.38 -3.08 67.18
CA MET A 1 -32.97 -3.39 66.81
C MET A 1 -32.44 -2.23 65.97
N ARG A 2 -31.30 -1.66 66.36
CA ARG A 2 -30.74 -0.38 65.88
C ARG A 2 -29.77 -0.57 64.69
N ARG A 3 -29.73 0.46 63.80
CA ARG A 3 -28.54 1.15 63.19
C ARG A 3 -27.58 0.32 62.31
N SER A 4 -27.42 0.62 61.01
CA SER A 4 -26.70 1.72 60.32
C SER A 4 -25.18 1.55 60.16
N GLY A 5 -24.72 1.45 58.90
CA GLY A 5 -23.57 2.20 58.35
C GLY A 5 -22.12 1.79 58.66
N ALA A 6 -21.29 1.91 57.61
CA ALA A 6 -19.84 2.14 57.57
C ALA A 6 -18.89 0.93 57.39
N GLY A 7 -18.04 1.04 56.36
CA GLY A 7 -16.91 0.17 56.09
C GLY A 7 -15.91 0.80 55.11
N ARG A 8 -15.33 1.97 55.46
CA ARG A 8 -14.06 2.46 54.89
C ARG A 8 -12.92 2.02 55.81
N ARG A 9 -11.98 1.19 55.32
CA ARG A 9 -10.58 1.03 55.78
C ARG A 9 -9.82 0.51 54.56
N GLY A 10 -8.89 1.23 53.94
CA GLY A 10 -7.64 1.71 54.53
C GLY A 10 -6.59 0.60 54.37
N ARG A 11 -5.71 0.70 53.38
CA ARG A 11 -4.47 -0.07 53.31
C ARG A 11 -3.27 0.88 53.10
N PRO A 12 -2.14 0.62 53.77
CA PRO A 12 -1.14 1.64 54.04
C PRO A 12 -0.03 1.65 52.98
N ALA A 13 0.59 2.82 52.84
CA ALA A 13 1.90 2.96 52.24
C ALA A 13 2.97 2.34 53.14
N SER A 14 3.90 1.57 52.56
CA SER A 14 5.20 1.28 53.17
C SER A 14 6.30 1.58 52.16
N ARG A 15 6.98 2.71 52.38
CA ARG A 15 8.31 3.00 51.84
C ARG A 15 9.32 2.07 52.50
N GLY A 16 10.24 1.52 51.70
CA GLY A 16 11.44 0.83 52.17
C GLY A 16 12.33 0.50 50.97
N GLY A 17 13.31 1.35 50.72
CA GLY A 17 14.17 1.29 49.56
C GLY A 17 15.35 0.32 49.66
N ARG A 18 15.93 0.11 48.46
CA ARG A 18 17.29 -0.34 48.11
C ARG A 18 17.64 -1.82 48.30
N GLY A 19 17.73 -2.47 47.15
CA GLY A 19 18.63 -3.58 46.89
C GLY A 19 18.75 -3.78 45.37
N ARG A 20 19.71 -3.10 44.73
CA ARG A 20 20.11 -3.38 43.34
C ARG A 20 20.57 -4.83 43.28
N GLY A 21 19.74 -5.69 42.69
CA GLY A 21 20.10 -7.03 42.26
C GLY A 21 19.91 -7.09 40.76
N THR A 22 21.00 -7.01 40.00
CA THR A 22 21.05 -7.36 38.58
C THR A 22 20.67 -8.83 38.44
N GLN A 23 19.38 -9.14 38.30
CA GLN A 23 18.96 -10.46 37.84
C GLN A 23 18.93 -10.43 36.33
N SER A 24 19.84 -11.21 35.73
CA SER A 24 19.82 -11.61 34.33
C SER A 24 18.43 -12.12 33.95
N VAL A 25 17.66 -11.29 33.24
CA VAL A 25 16.33 -11.65 32.69
C VAL A 25 16.48 -12.54 31.44
N GLY A 26 17.69 -12.63 30.87
CA GLY A 26 17.96 -13.32 29.59
C GLY A 26 18.10 -14.85 29.63
N SER A 27 17.90 -15.52 30.77
CA SER A 27 18.19 -16.97 30.88
C SER A 27 16.99 -17.87 31.17
N ARG A 28 15.78 -17.33 31.36
CA ARG A 28 14.61 -18.14 31.80
C ARG A 28 13.50 -18.37 30.77
N THR A 29 13.59 -17.82 29.56
CA THR A 29 12.44 -17.78 28.64
C THR A 29 12.30 -18.95 27.67
N PHE A 30 13.35 -19.75 27.43
CA PHE A 30 13.26 -20.91 26.54
C PHE A 30 13.49 -22.27 27.22
N GLU A 31 14.08 -22.29 28.42
CA GLU A 31 14.25 -23.50 29.23
C GLU A 31 13.10 -23.68 30.22
N ASN A 32 11.91 -24.03 29.72
CA ASN A 32 10.89 -24.86 30.39
C ASN A 32 9.53 -24.68 29.70
N ARG A 33 9.39 -25.23 28.48
CA ARG A 33 8.07 -25.60 27.98
C ARG A 33 7.98 -27.11 27.85
N LYS A 34 7.14 -27.67 28.71
CA LYS A 34 6.80 -29.08 28.80
C LYS A 34 6.48 -29.64 27.40
N GLN A 35 7.15 -30.75 27.10
CA GLN A 35 6.94 -31.71 26.03
C GLN A 35 5.59 -31.60 25.29
N GLY A 36 5.65 -31.37 23.97
CA GLY A 36 4.62 -31.86 23.04
C GLY A 36 3.79 -30.85 22.24
N ARG A 37 4.00 -29.52 22.34
CA ARG A 37 3.36 -28.56 21.41
C ARG A 37 4.32 -28.11 20.31
N PRO A 38 3.87 -28.05 19.04
CA PRO A 38 4.66 -27.45 17.97
C PRO A 38 4.93 -25.97 18.28
N ILE A 39 6.17 -25.53 18.08
CA ILE A 39 6.59 -24.14 18.28
C ILE A 39 5.85 -23.28 17.25
N SER A 40 5.21 -22.20 17.70
CA SER A 40 4.48 -21.31 16.78
C SER A 40 5.45 -20.53 15.90
N LYS A 41 4.99 -20.08 14.71
CA LYS A 41 5.80 -19.20 13.83
C LYS A 41 6.20 -17.89 14.53
N ILE A 42 5.34 -17.37 15.40
CA ILE A 42 5.61 -16.16 16.20
C ILE A 42 6.75 -16.43 17.19
N ASP A 43 6.70 -17.55 17.92
CA ASP A 43 7.77 -17.92 18.87
C ASP A 43 9.12 -18.14 18.16
N LEU A 44 9.09 -18.75 16.97
CA LEU A 44 10.27 -18.91 16.12
C LEU A 44 10.85 -17.56 15.68
N PHE A 45 10.00 -16.62 15.28
CA PHE A 45 10.41 -15.28 14.89
C PHE A 45 11.12 -14.52 16.01
N PHE A 46 10.53 -14.49 17.21
CA PHE A 46 11.17 -13.89 18.38
C PHE A 46 12.44 -14.63 18.81
N ARG A 47 12.51 -15.94 18.58
CA ARG A 47 13.75 -16.71 18.76
C ARG A 47 14.83 -16.29 17.77
N TYR A 48 14.51 -16.05 16.49
CA TYR A 48 15.48 -15.54 15.51
C TYR A 48 16.00 -14.16 15.89
N ILE A 49 15.14 -13.28 16.42
CA ILE A 49 15.54 -11.97 16.96
C ILE A 49 16.51 -12.16 18.13
N PHE A 50 16.20 -13.05 19.07
CA PHE A 50 17.02 -13.31 20.25
C PHE A 50 18.36 -13.97 19.93
N GLU A 51 18.38 -14.94 19.01
CA GLU A 51 19.57 -15.68 18.61
C GLU A 51 20.43 -14.91 17.57
N GLU A 52 19.96 -13.75 17.10
CA GLU A 52 20.52 -12.99 15.98
C GLU A 52 20.68 -13.82 14.69
N ASP A 53 19.74 -14.73 14.43
CA ASP A 53 19.70 -15.51 13.20
C ASP A 53 19.19 -14.64 12.04
N MET A 54 20.09 -13.87 11.45
CA MET A 54 19.76 -12.88 10.41
C MET A 54 19.20 -13.51 9.14
N ARG A 55 19.50 -14.79 8.87
CA ARG A 55 18.98 -15.47 7.68
C ARG A 55 17.49 -15.74 7.87
N ASN A 56 17.14 -16.44 8.95
CA ASN A 56 15.76 -16.78 9.25
C ASN A 56 14.94 -15.55 9.66
N LEU A 57 15.56 -14.54 10.28
CA LEU A 57 14.89 -13.27 10.59
C LEU A 57 14.51 -12.49 9.32
N ARG A 58 15.42 -12.36 8.36
CA ARG A 58 15.14 -11.67 7.08
C ARG A 58 14.12 -12.43 6.25
N GLU A 59 14.21 -13.76 6.25
CA GLU A 59 13.23 -14.63 5.58
C GLU A 59 11.84 -14.45 6.20
N ALA A 60 11.71 -14.55 7.52
CA ALA A 60 10.43 -14.36 8.21
C ALA A 60 9.82 -12.96 7.98
N LEU A 61 10.64 -11.90 7.95
CA LEU A 61 10.20 -10.54 7.59
C LEU A 61 9.73 -10.41 6.12
N GLN A 62 10.13 -11.31 5.24
CA GLN A 62 9.71 -11.34 3.84
C GLN A 62 8.50 -12.25 3.60
N THR A 63 8.39 -13.35 4.35
CA THR A 63 7.44 -14.43 4.05
C THR A 63 6.24 -14.50 4.98
N ASP A 64 6.36 -14.08 6.25
CA ASP A 64 5.36 -14.36 7.28
C ASP A 64 4.50 -13.15 7.69
N ASN A 65 4.48 -12.06 6.90
CA ASN A 65 3.74 -10.82 7.20
C ASN A 65 4.09 -10.23 8.59
N PHE A 66 5.31 -10.51 9.07
CA PHE A 66 5.87 -9.94 10.28
C PHE A 66 6.56 -8.62 9.95
N SER A 67 6.42 -7.64 10.84
CA SER A 67 7.05 -6.33 10.74
C SER A 67 7.92 -6.07 11.97
N ALA A 68 8.51 -4.88 12.06
CA ALA A 68 9.24 -4.47 13.25
C ALA A 68 8.31 -4.20 14.46
N THR A 69 7.02 -3.94 14.23
CA THR A 69 6.07 -3.59 15.30
C THR A 69 5.07 -4.70 15.60
N LYS A 70 4.91 -5.68 14.70
CA LYS A 70 4.02 -6.84 14.86
C LYS A 70 4.69 -8.11 14.33
N PRO A 71 4.37 -9.30 14.83
CA PRO A 71 3.38 -9.64 15.85
C PRO A 71 3.91 -9.39 17.27
N PHE A 72 3.03 -9.37 18.27
CA PHE A 72 3.41 -9.33 19.68
C PHE A 72 3.81 -10.72 20.19
N ASN A 73 4.81 -10.78 21.09
CA ASN A 73 5.15 -12.03 21.76
C ASN A 73 4.14 -12.35 22.89
N GLU A 74 4.35 -13.45 23.61
CA GLU A 74 3.48 -13.87 24.71
C GLU A 74 3.39 -12.89 25.89
N GLN A 75 4.32 -11.93 25.95
CA GLN A 75 4.38 -10.86 26.93
C GLN A 75 3.78 -9.56 26.39
N GLY A 76 3.19 -9.56 25.18
CA GLY A 76 2.68 -8.33 24.56
C GLY A 76 3.75 -7.40 24.01
N ILE A 77 5.02 -7.83 23.97
CA ILE A 77 6.14 -6.99 23.54
C ILE A 77 6.30 -7.09 22.01
N PRO A 78 6.34 -5.95 21.30
CA PRO A 78 6.56 -5.94 19.86
C PRO A 78 8.03 -6.27 19.49
N PRO A 79 8.31 -6.68 18.23
CA PRO A 79 9.64 -7.16 17.82
C PRO A 79 10.78 -6.16 18.00
N LEU A 80 10.52 -4.87 17.71
CA LEU A 80 11.49 -3.79 17.84
C LEU A 80 11.88 -3.56 19.30
N HIS A 81 10.90 -3.44 20.20
CA HIS A 81 11.13 -3.35 21.65
C HIS A 81 11.83 -4.59 22.18
N PHE A 82 11.44 -5.78 21.70
CA PHE A 82 12.08 -7.01 22.12
C PHE A 82 13.57 -7.09 21.72
N ALA A 83 13.93 -6.60 20.53
CA ALA A 83 15.33 -6.50 20.12
C ALA A 83 16.12 -5.53 21.03
N VAL A 84 15.48 -4.43 21.45
CA VAL A 84 16.06 -3.43 22.36
C VAL A 84 16.24 -3.97 23.77
N VAL A 85 15.19 -4.57 24.37
CA VAL A 85 15.22 -5.18 25.70
C VAL A 85 16.32 -6.24 25.79
N ASN A 86 16.52 -7.02 24.73
CA ASN A 86 17.54 -8.07 24.69
C ASN A 86 18.90 -7.62 24.13
N LYS A 87 19.09 -6.32 23.86
CA LYS A 87 20.34 -5.71 23.35
C LYS A 87 20.89 -6.41 22.09
N ARG A 88 20.00 -6.80 21.16
CA ARG A 88 20.34 -7.51 19.92
C ARG A 88 20.58 -6.51 18.79
N LEU A 89 21.82 -6.04 18.66
CA LEU A 89 22.19 -4.98 17.72
C LEU A 89 21.95 -5.38 16.26
N LYS A 90 22.26 -6.62 15.87
CA LYS A 90 22.09 -7.03 14.46
C LYS A 90 20.62 -7.16 14.11
N SER A 91 19.84 -7.75 15.01
CA SER A 91 18.39 -7.86 14.87
C SER A 91 17.74 -6.48 14.82
N LEU A 92 18.14 -5.55 15.71
CA LEU A 92 17.65 -4.17 15.69
C LEU A 92 17.92 -3.50 14.35
N LYS A 93 19.16 -3.55 13.85
CA LYS A 93 19.50 -2.97 12.54
C LYS A 93 18.70 -3.60 11.40
N CYS A 94 18.48 -4.91 11.44
CA CYS A 94 17.69 -5.61 10.44
C CYS A 94 16.21 -5.16 10.46
N LEU A 95 15.63 -4.97 11.65
CA LEU A 95 14.25 -4.52 11.81
C LEU A 95 14.08 -3.05 11.39
N VAL A 96 15.03 -2.19 11.73
CA VAL A 96 15.03 -0.78 11.30
C VAL A 96 15.24 -0.65 9.79
N GLU A 97 16.16 -1.42 9.21
CA GLU A 97 16.35 -1.50 7.75
C GLU A 97 15.08 -2.00 7.04
N HIS A 98 14.29 -2.86 7.69
CA HIS A 98 13.00 -3.29 7.17
C HIS A 98 11.94 -2.18 7.25
N ILE A 99 11.93 -1.36 8.31
CA ILE A 99 11.08 -0.15 8.41
C ILE A 99 11.39 0.83 7.27
N ASP A 100 12.67 1.11 7.01
CA ASP A 100 13.10 1.99 5.91
C ASP A 100 12.74 1.45 4.52
N ARG A 101 12.55 0.14 4.38
CA ARG A 101 12.12 -0.46 3.10
C ARG A 101 10.59 -0.45 2.98
N VAL A 102 9.90 -0.78 4.06
CA VAL A 102 8.45 -0.98 4.12
C VAL A 102 7.80 0.22 4.83
N HIS A 103 7.72 1.34 4.13
CA HIS A 103 7.29 2.66 4.64
C HIS A 103 5.83 2.77 5.15
N SER A 104 5.06 1.67 5.18
CA SER A 104 3.63 1.69 5.48
C SER A 104 3.19 0.81 6.67
N GLN A 105 4.03 -0.07 7.21
CA GLN A 105 3.59 -1.10 8.18
C GLN A 105 4.21 -1.01 9.58
N ALA A 106 5.32 -0.30 9.75
CA ALA A 106 6.01 -0.21 11.03
C ALA A 106 6.57 1.19 11.25
N ASP A 107 6.31 1.74 12.43
CA ASP A 107 6.81 3.03 12.88
C ASP A 107 8.00 2.80 13.81
N ILE A 108 9.11 3.53 13.60
CA ILE A 108 10.28 3.47 14.48
C ILE A 108 9.95 4.01 15.88
N ASP A 109 8.95 4.89 15.96
CA ASP A 109 8.46 5.51 17.19
C ASP A 109 7.22 4.79 17.75
N PHE A 110 6.96 3.54 17.31
CA PHE A 110 5.83 2.75 17.80
C PHE A 110 5.81 2.70 19.33
N GLN A 111 4.69 3.07 19.93
CA GLN A 111 4.49 3.00 21.37
C GLN A 111 3.94 1.63 21.75
N ASP A 112 4.50 1.01 22.79
CA ASP A 112 3.94 -0.26 23.28
C ASP A 112 2.59 -0.06 23.99
N ASP A 113 1.81 -1.13 24.08
CA ASP A 113 0.48 -1.10 24.68
C ASP A 113 0.51 -1.10 26.23
N GLU A 114 1.68 -1.34 26.85
CA GLU A 114 1.79 -1.45 28.31
C GLU A 114 2.02 -0.09 28.99
N HIS A 115 2.90 0.76 28.43
CA HIS A 115 3.31 2.02 29.05
C HIS A 115 3.33 3.18 28.05
N GLY A 116 3.07 2.93 26.76
CA GLY A 116 3.24 3.90 25.70
C GLY A 116 4.71 4.21 25.39
N GLN A 117 5.63 3.31 25.73
CA GLN A 117 7.06 3.55 25.56
C GLN A 117 7.49 3.35 24.10
N THR A 118 8.34 4.25 23.59
CA THR A 118 9.00 4.05 22.30
C THR A 118 10.26 3.18 22.45
N PRO A 119 10.75 2.53 21.39
CA PRO A 119 12.00 1.76 21.45
C PRO A 119 13.19 2.58 21.94
N LEU A 120 13.19 3.89 21.67
CA LEU A 120 14.23 4.82 22.12
C LEU A 120 14.17 5.06 23.63
N MET A 121 12.98 5.15 24.22
CA MET A 121 12.79 5.23 25.68
C MET A 121 13.31 3.97 26.37
N VAL A 122 12.95 2.79 25.84
CA VAL A 122 13.43 1.50 26.34
C VAL A 122 14.96 1.39 26.22
N ALA A 123 15.54 1.85 25.11
CA ALA A 123 16.99 1.86 24.93
C ALA A 123 17.69 2.77 25.97
N ALA A 124 17.09 3.90 26.30
CA ALA A 124 17.60 4.84 27.29
C ALA A 124 17.51 4.30 28.73
N GLU A 125 16.40 3.66 29.08
CA GLU A 125 16.22 2.99 30.37
C GLU A 125 17.23 1.85 30.57
N MET A 126 17.48 1.07 29.52
CA MET A 126 18.43 -0.05 29.54
C MET A 126 19.90 0.39 29.43
N GLY A 127 20.16 1.69 29.25
CA GLY A 127 21.48 2.27 29.05
C GLY A 127 22.21 1.78 27.79
N TRP A 128 21.46 1.42 26.74
CA TRP A 128 22.02 0.82 25.53
C TRP A 128 22.36 1.89 24.47
N VAL A 129 23.61 2.34 24.48
CA VAL A 129 24.10 3.46 23.64
C VAL A 129 24.05 3.13 22.15
N GLU A 130 24.50 1.94 21.76
CA GLU A 130 24.56 1.54 20.35
C GLU A 130 23.17 1.38 19.74
N GLY A 131 22.20 0.88 20.51
CA GLY A 131 20.81 0.78 20.08
C GLY A 131 20.15 2.15 19.96
N ALA A 132 20.34 3.01 20.96
CA ALA A 132 19.85 4.38 20.93
C ALA A 132 20.42 5.16 19.73
N LYS A 133 21.70 4.96 19.41
CA LYS A 133 22.34 5.57 18.24
C LYS A 133 21.71 5.10 16.93
N VAL A 134 21.49 3.79 16.77
CA VAL A 134 20.85 3.24 15.57
C VAL A 134 19.43 3.79 15.41
N LEU A 135 18.65 3.88 16.49
CA LEU A 135 17.29 4.43 16.44
C LEU A 135 17.29 5.91 16.03
N LEU A 136 18.18 6.73 16.61
CA LEU A 136 18.30 8.15 16.27
C LEU A 136 18.74 8.38 14.82
N GLU A 137 19.74 7.61 14.35
CA GLU A 137 20.23 7.71 12.97
C GLU A 137 19.15 7.37 11.94
N ASN A 138 18.15 6.56 12.32
CA ASN A 138 17.01 6.19 11.47
C ASN A 138 15.72 6.94 11.82
N GLY A 139 15.84 8.09 12.50
CA GLY A 139 14.75 9.07 12.61
C GLY A 139 13.87 8.98 13.85
N ALA A 140 14.24 8.22 14.89
CA ALA A 140 13.47 8.16 16.13
C ALA A 140 13.39 9.53 16.85
N ASP A 141 12.21 9.87 17.36
CA ASP A 141 11.92 11.16 17.99
C ASP A 141 12.27 11.16 19.49
N LEU A 142 13.13 12.11 19.89
CA LEU A 142 13.56 12.32 21.28
C LEU A 142 12.53 13.06 22.14
N THR A 143 11.53 13.68 21.53
CA THR A 143 10.57 14.57 22.19
C THR A 143 9.28 13.87 22.59
N LEU A 144 9.04 12.66 22.06
CA LEU A 144 7.87 11.87 22.40
C LEU A 144 7.84 11.55 23.88
N LYS A 145 6.61 11.47 24.40
CA LYS A 145 6.30 11.17 25.79
C LYS A 145 5.48 9.88 25.85
N ASP A 146 5.76 9.07 26.85
CA ASP A 146 4.96 7.90 27.20
C ASP A 146 3.63 8.29 27.87
N GLU A 147 2.84 7.31 28.33
CA GLU A 147 1.57 7.58 29.03
C GLU A 147 1.75 8.30 30.37
N GLU A 148 2.94 8.20 30.99
CA GLU A 148 3.29 8.88 32.23
C GLU A 148 3.85 10.30 32.00
N GLY A 149 4.05 10.69 30.74
CA GLY A 149 4.58 11.99 30.35
C GLY A 149 6.12 12.06 30.29
N HIS A 150 6.81 10.94 30.42
CA HIS A 150 8.27 10.86 30.40
C HIS A 150 8.84 10.70 28.99
N THR A 151 9.95 11.38 28.74
CA THR A 151 10.75 11.33 27.50
C THR A 151 11.90 10.34 27.61
N ALA A 152 12.48 9.95 26.48
CA ALA A 152 13.66 9.08 26.46
C ALA A 152 14.84 9.65 27.28
N ARG A 153 14.97 10.98 27.35
CA ARG A 153 16.00 11.63 28.18
C ARG A 153 15.76 11.40 29.67
N GLU A 154 14.51 11.49 30.13
CA GLU A 154 14.15 11.26 31.53
C GLU A 154 14.42 9.82 31.95
N TYR A 155 14.14 8.84 31.08
CA TYR A 155 14.57 7.45 31.27
C TYR A 155 16.09 7.30 31.35
N GLY A 156 16.85 7.98 30.49
CA GLY A 156 18.31 8.00 30.56
C GLY A 156 18.85 8.60 31.86
N MET A 157 18.17 9.60 32.44
CA MET A 157 18.50 10.21 33.74
C MET A 157 18.18 9.26 34.90
N LEU A 158 17.00 8.62 34.88
CA LEU A 158 16.59 7.63 35.88
C LEU A 158 17.53 6.43 35.90
N ALA A 159 18.00 5.99 34.73
CA ALA A 159 18.96 4.90 34.58
C ALA A 159 20.42 5.29 34.92
N ASP A 160 20.70 6.57 35.21
CA ASP A 160 22.06 7.13 35.40
C ASP A 160 23.01 6.80 34.24
N SER A 161 22.47 6.76 33.02
CA SER A 161 23.19 6.34 31.81
C SER A 161 23.87 7.53 31.13
N LYS A 162 24.99 7.99 31.69
CA LYS A 162 25.76 9.15 31.21
C LYS A 162 26.13 9.10 29.73
N GLN A 163 26.41 7.92 29.19
CA GLN A 163 26.78 7.74 27.78
C GLN A 163 25.60 7.96 26.83
N VAL A 164 24.40 7.49 27.19
CA VAL A 164 23.18 7.72 26.40
C VAL A 164 22.78 9.19 26.47
N LEU A 165 22.90 9.82 27.63
CA LEU A 165 22.63 11.26 27.77
C LEU A 165 23.59 12.13 26.97
N SER A 166 24.90 11.78 26.95
CA SER A 166 25.89 12.43 26.09
C SER A 166 25.55 12.29 24.61
N LEU A 167 25.10 11.11 24.19
CA LEU A 167 24.65 10.87 22.81
C LEU A 167 23.46 11.76 22.45
N PHE A 168 22.49 11.91 23.36
CA PHE A 168 21.33 12.77 23.13
C PHE A 168 21.71 14.25 23.04
N ASP A 169 22.64 14.73 23.88
CA ASP A 169 23.16 16.10 23.83
C ASP A 169 23.91 16.38 22.52
N GLU A 170 24.72 15.44 22.05
CA GLU A 170 25.40 15.52 20.75
C GLU A 170 24.40 15.52 19.59
N TRP A 171 23.39 14.66 19.63
CA TRP A 171 22.36 14.59 18.60
C TRP A 171 21.51 15.87 18.54
N LYS A 172 21.18 16.45 19.70
CA LYS A 172 20.43 17.71 19.80
C LYS A 172 21.22 18.89 19.21
N LYS A 173 22.52 18.99 19.55
CA LYS A 173 23.42 20.01 18.99
C LYS A 173 23.58 19.91 17.48
N LYS A 174 23.63 18.69 16.94
CA LYS A 174 23.81 18.45 15.49
C LYS A 174 22.57 18.82 14.67
N ASN A 175 21.37 18.74 15.25
CA ASN A 175 20.10 18.86 14.53
C ASN A 175 19.29 20.14 14.84
N ASP A 176 19.85 21.07 15.62
CA ASP A 176 19.31 22.41 15.91
C ASP A 176 17.87 22.39 16.46
N ILE A 177 17.61 21.45 17.39
CA ILE A 177 16.30 21.31 18.05
C ILE A 177 16.20 22.38 19.15
N PRO A 178 15.21 23.31 19.11
CA PRO A 178 15.10 24.39 20.09
C PRO A 178 15.03 23.87 21.54
N GLU A 179 15.60 24.63 22.48
CA GLU A 179 15.26 24.49 23.89
C GLU A 179 13.80 24.92 24.08
N GLU A 180 12.96 24.06 24.65
CA GLU A 180 11.64 24.47 25.14
C GLU A 180 11.87 25.52 26.24
N VAL A 181 11.73 26.79 25.85
CA VAL A 181 11.43 27.85 26.80
C VAL A 181 9.98 27.61 27.23
N VAL A 182 9.82 27.26 28.50
CA VAL A 182 8.52 27.24 29.16
C VAL A 182 8.04 28.69 29.23
N GLU A 183 7.16 29.10 28.32
CA GLU A 183 6.19 30.16 28.58
C GLU A 183 4.82 29.73 28.07
N GLU A 184 3.87 29.74 29.00
CA GLU A 184 2.45 29.59 28.79
C GLU A 184 1.98 30.71 27.85
N ASP A 185 1.51 30.36 26.64
CA ASP A 185 0.39 31.05 26.00
C ASP A 185 -0.08 30.28 24.75
N GLU A 186 -1.40 30.21 24.59
CA GLU A 186 -2.12 29.52 23.51
C GLU A 186 -1.67 30.02 22.12
N VAL A 187 -0.86 29.22 21.44
CA VAL A 187 -0.66 29.30 20.00
C VAL A 187 -0.82 27.90 19.43
N VAL A 188 -1.68 27.78 18.41
CA VAL A 188 -2.01 26.52 17.72
C VAL A 188 -0.72 25.86 17.22
N PHE A 189 -0.27 24.81 17.92
CA PHE A 189 0.88 24.01 17.55
C PHE A 189 0.52 23.14 16.34
N GLU A 190 1.18 23.36 15.20
CA GLU A 190 1.31 22.32 14.17
C GLU A 190 2.02 21.12 14.82
N THR A 191 1.45 19.92 14.69
CA THR A 191 2.04 18.71 15.28
C THR A 191 3.43 18.47 14.69
N SER A 192 4.37 17.96 15.49
CA SER A 192 5.74 17.61 15.05
C SER A 192 5.75 16.69 13.82
N THR A 193 4.70 15.88 13.66
CA THR A 193 4.40 15.07 12.47
C THR A 193 4.23 15.92 11.20
N GLN A 194 3.55 17.07 11.28
CA GLN A 194 3.40 18.01 10.16
C GLN A 194 4.72 18.74 9.86
N ARG A 195 5.49 19.10 10.88
CA ARG A 195 6.80 19.76 10.74
C ARG A 195 7.85 18.85 10.10
N ASN A 196 7.91 17.59 10.51
CA ASN A 196 8.82 16.58 9.93
C ASN A 196 8.39 16.17 8.52
N ARG A 197 7.08 16.03 8.27
CA ARG A 197 6.54 15.77 6.91
C ARG A 197 6.78 16.94 5.96
N ARG A 198 6.76 18.18 6.46
CA ARG A 198 7.09 19.39 5.69
C ARG A 198 8.59 19.49 5.42
N ARG A 199 9.44 19.27 6.43
CA ARG A 199 10.92 19.25 6.26
C ARG A 199 11.37 18.12 5.34
N ARG A 200 10.71 16.96 5.37
CA ARG A 200 10.92 15.82 4.46
C ARG A 200 10.43 16.14 3.04
N LYS A 201 9.26 16.78 2.87
CA LYS A 201 8.81 17.32 1.56
C LYS A 201 9.72 18.43 1.02
N GLU A 202 10.33 19.23 1.88
CA GLU A 202 11.28 20.31 1.53
C GLU A 202 12.61 19.72 1.05
N LEU A 203 13.15 18.72 1.77
CA LEU A 203 14.32 17.93 1.37
C LEU A 203 14.06 17.16 0.08
N GLU A 204 12.90 16.52 -0.07
CA GLU A 204 12.48 15.87 -1.32
C GLU A 204 12.30 16.87 -2.47
N ARG A 205 11.87 18.11 -2.19
CA ARG A 205 11.83 19.19 -3.20
C ARG A 205 13.21 19.67 -3.58
N GLN A 206 14.14 19.77 -2.63
CA GLN A 206 15.53 20.15 -2.88
C GLN A 206 16.29 19.03 -3.62
N GLU A 207 16.04 17.76 -3.28
CA GLU A 207 16.55 16.58 -3.98
C GLU A 207 15.92 16.46 -5.38
N ARG A 208 14.61 16.64 -5.55
CA ARG A 208 13.99 16.71 -6.89
C ARG A 208 14.50 17.90 -7.69
N SER A 209 14.73 19.06 -7.08
CA SER A 209 15.27 20.25 -7.76
C SER A 209 16.72 20.04 -8.21
N THR A 210 17.56 19.43 -7.38
CA THR A 210 18.95 19.07 -7.72
C THR A 210 19.01 17.91 -8.73
N MET A 211 18.08 16.96 -8.65
CA MET A 211 17.95 15.85 -9.59
C MET A 211 17.33 16.30 -10.91
N GLU A 212 16.42 17.29 -10.92
CA GLU A 212 15.86 17.97 -12.11
C GLU A 212 16.92 18.82 -12.80
N LEU A 213 17.80 19.51 -12.05
CA LEU A 213 18.98 20.21 -12.59
C LEU A 213 20.03 19.22 -13.16
N ALA A 214 20.21 18.06 -12.52
CA ALA A 214 21.06 16.99 -13.03
C ALA A 214 20.46 16.28 -14.27
N THR A 215 19.13 16.12 -14.32
CA THR A 215 18.43 15.53 -15.48
C THR A 215 18.25 16.53 -16.62
N THR A 216 18.13 17.84 -16.39
CA THR A 216 18.19 18.84 -17.46
C THR A 216 19.60 19.01 -18.03
N ALA A 217 20.64 18.84 -17.21
CA ALA A 217 22.02 18.74 -17.70
C ALA A 217 22.27 17.42 -18.48
N ALA A 218 21.58 16.33 -18.14
CA ALA A 218 21.64 15.05 -18.86
C ALA A 218 20.73 15.03 -20.12
N GLN A 219 19.62 15.77 -20.13
CA GLN A 219 18.64 15.81 -21.24
C GLN A 219 19.10 16.65 -22.44
N PHE A 220 20.19 17.40 -22.34
CA PHE A 220 20.81 18.09 -23.49
C PHE A 220 21.99 17.32 -24.12
N LYS A 221 22.24 16.06 -23.74
CA LYS A 221 23.35 15.27 -24.31
C LYS A 221 23.03 13.83 -24.76
N SER A 222 21.77 13.41 -24.84
CA SER A 222 21.46 12.07 -25.36
C SER A 222 20.13 11.94 -26.12
N CYS A 223 19.64 13.02 -26.74
CA CYS A 223 18.63 12.91 -27.80
C CYS A 223 19.30 13.17 -29.15
N SER A 224 20.15 12.23 -29.57
CA SER A 224 20.51 12.09 -30.97
C SER A 224 20.34 10.62 -31.34
N LEU A 225 19.49 10.41 -32.34
CA LEU A 225 19.26 9.20 -33.09
C LEU A 225 20.48 8.27 -33.14
N GLU A 226 20.48 7.19 -32.36
CA GLU A 226 21.26 6.00 -32.70
C GLU A 226 20.52 4.78 -32.13
N SER A 227 19.92 4.02 -33.04
CA SER A 227 19.68 2.60 -32.83
C SER A 227 21.05 1.94 -32.62
N GLU A 228 21.53 1.94 -31.39
CA GLU A 228 22.77 1.27 -31.01
C GLU A 228 22.63 -0.22 -31.37
N LYS A 229 23.36 -0.62 -32.40
CA LYS A 229 23.55 -2.02 -32.75
C LYS A 229 24.24 -2.65 -31.55
N LYS A 230 23.49 -3.41 -30.72
CA LYS A 230 24.06 -4.26 -29.66
C LYS A 230 25.33 -4.91 -30.21
N THR A 231 26.47 -4.67 -29.55
CA THR A 231 27.73 -5.24 -30.01
C THR A 231 27.66 -6.75 -29.84
N VAL A 232 28.46 -7.48 -30.61
CA VAL A 232 28.53 -8.95 -30.48
C VAL A 232 28.89 -9.35 -29.05
N SER A 233 29.68 -8.55 -28.33
CA SER A 233 29.99 -8.74 -26.90
C SER A 233 28.77 -8.63 -25.98
N ASP A 234 27.86 -7.67 -26.21
CA ASP A 234 26.65 -7.51 -25.38
C ASP A 234 25.70 -8.68 -25.60
N ILE A 235 25.59 -9.16 -26.84
CA ILE A 235 24.77 -10.33 -27.18
C ILE A 235 25.35 -11.60 -26.54
N LEU A 236 26.67 -11.77 -26.56
CA LEU A 236 27.33 -12.92 -25.93
C LEU A 236 27.21 -12.90 -24.40
N ASN A 237 27.30 -11.73 -23.77
CA ASN A 237 27.10 -11.57 -22.32
C ASN A 237 25.64 -11.83 -21.91
N ASP A 238 24.66 -11.31 -22.66
CA ASP A 238 23.23 -11.59 -22.43
C ASP A 238 22.93 -13.11 -22.53
N ILE A 239 23.55 -13.79 -23.50
CA ILE A 239 23.39 -15.25 -23.67
C ILE A 239 24.03 -16.01 -22.51
N ASP A 240 25.22 -15.62 -22.05
CA ASP A 240 25.91 -16.25 -20.92
C ASP A 240 25.15 -16.06 -19.60
N GLU A 241 24.68 -14.85 -19.33
CA GLU A 241 23.85 -14.56 -18.14
C GLU A 241 22.55 -15.35 -18.16
N ARG A 242 21.87 -15.45 -19.30
CA ARG A 242 20.63 -16.26 -19.39
C ARG A 242 20.91 -17.74 -19.25
N THR A 243 21.99 -18.25 -19.85
CA THR A 243 22.40 -19.65 -19.67
C THR A 243 22.67 -19.95 -18.19
N ARG A 244 23.33 -19.03 -17.48
CA ARG A 244 23.57 -19.11 -16.04
C ARG A 244 22.28 -19.02 -15.22
N LEU A 245 21.38 -18.08 -15.53
CA LEU A 245 20.06 -17.96 -14.90
C LEU A 245 19.26 -19.26 -15.05
N GLY A 246 19.28 -19.89 -16.23
CA GLY A 246 18.61 -21.16 -16.49
C GLY A 246 19.16 -22.31 -15.62
N SER A 247 20.44 -22.28 -15.25
CA SER A 247 21.00 -23.27 -14.32
C SER A 247 20.57 -23.07 -12.86
N LEU A 248 20.22 -21.84 -12.47
CA LEU A 248 19.82 -21.45 -11.11
C LEU A 248 18.31 -21.57 -10.86
N ALA A 249 17.49 -21.56 -11.92
CA ALA A 249 16.04 -21.70 -11.80
C ALA A 249 15.66 -23.11 -11.30
N ASN A 250 14.84 -23.14 -10.26
CA ASN A 250 14.27 -24.32 -9.63
C ASN A 250 12.96 -24.77 -10.30
N TRP A 251 12.24 -23.86 -10.95
CA TRP A 251 11.04 -24.21 -11.72
C TRP A 251 11.40 -24.66 -13.12
N ASP A 252 11.02 -25.88 -13.50
CA ASP A 252 11.36 -26.48 -14.80
C ASP A 252 10.84 -25.65 -15.99
N GLU A 253 9.65 -25.05 -15.88
CA GLU A 253 9.07 -24.20 -16.93
C GLU A 253 9.82 -22.87 -17.06
N LEU A 254 10.25 -22.28 -15.94
CA LEU A 254 11.07 -21.07 -15.93
C LEU A 254 12.47 -21.36 -16.49
N LYS A 255 13.07 -22.47 -16.07
CA LYS A 255 14.35 -22.97 -16.58
C LYS A 255 14.30 -23.18 -18.09
N LEU A 256 13.25 -23.83 -18.58
CA LEU A 256 13.02 -24.03 -20.02
C LEU A 256 12.80 -22.70 -20.75
N ALA A 257 12.00 -21.80 -20.17
CA ALA A 257 11.74 -20.48 -20.74
C ALA A 257 13.03 -19.65 -20.85
N ILE A 258 13.89 -19.70 -19.85
CA ILE A 258 15.20 -19.03 -19.87
C ILE A 258 16.12 -19.65 -20.93
N HIS A 259 16.21 -20.99 -20.98
CA HIS A 259 17.05 -21.70 -21.96
C HIS A 259 16.63 -21.41 -23.40
N GLU A 260 15.32 -21.32 -23.66
CA GLU A 260 14.76 -21.06 -24.99
C GLU A 260 14.51 -19.57 -25.28
N LEU A 261 14.81 -18.67 -24.34
CA LEU A 261 14.57 -17.22 -24.47
C LEU A 261 13.11 -16.86 -24.74
N ARG A 262 12.17 -17.61 -24.14
CA ARG A 262 10.73 -17.36 -24.29
C ARG A 262 10.34 -16.04 -23.66
N ARG A 263 9.47 -15.29 -24.33
CA ARG A 263 8.95 -14.01 -23.82
C ARG A 263 7.67 -14.18 -23.04
N ASP A 264 7.10 -15.36 -23.10
CA ASP A 264 5.90 -15.80 -22.42
C ASP A 264 6.27 -16.88 -21.41
N LEU A 265 5.73 -16.73 -20.20
CA LEU A 265 5.87 -17.70 -19.14
C LEU A 265 4.53 -17.88 -18.46
N ASN A 266 4.09 -19.13 -18.40
CA ASN A 266 2.91 -19.54 -17.67
C ASN A 266 3.32 -20.52 -16.59
N ILE A 267 2.98 -20.21 -15.35
CA ILE A 267 3.21 -21.05 -14.19
C ILE A 267 1.86 -21.26 -13.52
N ASP A 268 1.36 -22.49 -13.56
CA ASP A 268 0.18 -22.91 -12.83
C ASP A 268 0.61 -23.89 -11.73
N ARG A 269 0.26 -23.53 -10.50
CA ARG A 269 0.52 -24.27 -9.26
C ARG A 269 -0.76 -24.43 -8.43
N SER A 270 -1.93 -24.19 -9.04
CA SER A 270 -3.23 -24.30 -8.37
C SER A 270 -3.68 -25.75 -8.10
N ASP A 271 -2.99 -26.74 -8.66
CA ASP A 271 -3.35 -28.14 -8.48
C ASP A 271 -3.16 -28.58 -7.02
N ALA A 272 -4.20 -29.17 -6.43
CA ALA A 272 -4.15 -29.76 -5.09
C ALA A 272 -3.07 -30.84 -4.93
N LYS A 273 -2.58 -31.42 -6.04
CA LYS A 273 -1.42 -32.32 -6.04
C LYS A 273 -0.13 -31.59 -5.66
N TRP A 274 0.04 -30.35 -6.10
CA TRP A 274 1.21 -29.55 -5.79
C TRP A 274 1.29 -29.26 -4.29
N GLU A 275 0.17 -28.90 -3.65
CA GLU A 275 0.09 -28.67 -2.19
C GLU A 275 0.42 -29.93 -1.38
N GLN A 276 0.04 -31.13 -1.87
CA GLN A 276 0.37 -32.40 -1.23
C GLN A 276 1.85 -32.77 -1.36
N GLU A 277 2.48 -32.43 -2.49
CA GLU A 277 3.89 -32.72 -2.76
C GLU A 277 4.85 -31.70 -2.12
N ASN A 278 4.37 -30.49 -1.78
CA ASN A 278 5.20 -29.40 -1.26
C ASN A 278 4.61 -28.74 0.01
N PRO A 279 4.65 -29.45 1.16
CA PRO A 279 4.05 -28.97 2.42
C PRO A 279 4.85 -27.85 3.13
N SER A 280 6.01 -27.46 2.59
CA SER A 280 6.97 -26.53 3.21
C SER A 280 6.61 -25.04 3.08
N GLY A 281 5.51 -24.72 2.39
CA GLY A 281 5.16 -23.35 2.01
C GLY A 281 5.53 -23.06 0.56
N PHE A 282 4.74 -22.21 -0.08
CA PHE A 282 4.92 -21.80 -1.47
C PHE A 282 5.83 -20.58 -1.55
N VAL A 283 6.91 -20.68 -2.33
CA VAL A 283 7.82 -19.57 -2.61
C VAL A 283 7.95 -19.43 -4.12
N ILE A 284 7.82 -18.19 -4.62
CA ILE A 284 8.10 -17.88 -6.02
C ILE A 284 9.60 -17.96 -6.25
N ASP A 285 10.02 -18.67 -7.29
CA ASP A 285 11.42 -18.76 -7.67
C ASP A 285 12.01 -17.35 -7.91
N PRO A 286 13.01 -16.90 -7.11
CA PRO A 286 13.57 -15.56 -7.24
C PRO A 286 14.22 -15.28 -8.60
N THR A 287 14.61 -16.33 -9.33
CA THR A 287 15.18 -16.18 -10.69
C THR A 287 14.16 -15.63 -11.68
N LEU A 288 12.85 -15.77 -11.40
CA LEU A 288 11.78 -15.20 -12.23
C LEU A 288 11.96 -13.69 -12.40
N TRP A 289 12.26 -12.99 -11.31
CA TRP A 289 12.36 -11.52 -11.30
C TRP A 289 13.62 -10.99 -11.96
N SER A 290 14.60 -11.87 -12.20
CA SER A 290 15.83 -11.53 -12.92
C SER A 290 15.72 -11.81 -14.42
N TYR A 291 14.60 -12.37 -14.88
CA TYR A 291 14.38 -12.70 -16.28
C TYR A 291 13.77 -11.52 -17.07
N ASP A 292 14.62 -10.53 -17.36
CA ASP A 292 14.27 -9.23 -17.93
C ASP A 292 13.64 -9.27 -19.34
N VAL A 293 13.79 -10.38 -20.08
CA VAL A 293 13.26 -10.57 -21.44
C VAL A 293 11.74 -10.78 -21.44
N LEU A 294 11.17 -11.12 -20.28
CA LEU A 294 9.79 -11.53 -20.17
C LEU A 294 8.82 -10.41 -20.55
N GLN A 295 7.90 -10.70 -21.46
CA GLN A 295 6.87 -9.78 -21.94
C GLN A 295 5.47 -10.18 -21.47
N ARG A 296 5.23 -11.47 -21.24
CA ARG A 296 3.96 -11.99 -20.73
C ARG A 296 4.22 -12.95 -19.59
N LEU A 297 3.64 -12.66 -18.43
CA LEU A 297 3.71 -13.49 -17.24
C LEU A 297 2.30 -13.88 -16.83
N GLN A 298 2.02 -15.17 -16.80
CA GLN A 298 0.83 -15.74 -16.19
C GLN A 298 1.23 -16.55 -14.97
N LEU A 299 0.68 -16.17 -13.81
CA LEU A 299 0.90 -16.87 -12.55
C LEU A 299 -0.45 -17.27 -11.96
N ARG A 300 -0.61 -18.58 -11.74
CA ARG A 300 -1.64 -19.12 -10.86
C ARG A 300 -0.95 -19.88 -9.75
N ILE A 301 -1.15 -19.44 -8.53
CA ILE A 301 -0.52 -19.94 -7.32
C ILE A 301 -1.58 -20.60 -6.43
N PRO A 302 -1.18 -21.50 -5.51
CA PRO A 302 -2.15 -22.16 -4.63
C PRO A 302 -2.85 -21.13 -3.73
N SER A 303 -4.14 -21.35 -3.47
CA SER A 303 -4.95 -20.41 -2.70
C SER A 303 -4.40 -20.20 -1.29
N GLY A 304 -4.40 -18.95 -0.82
CA GLY A 304 -3.89 -18.59 0.50
C GLY A 304 -2.37 -18.69 0.69
N SER A 305 -1.61 -19.01 -0.37
CA SER A 305 -0.14 -19.12 -0.31
C SER A 305 0.56 -17.77 -0.21
N LEU A 306 0.07 -16.75 -0.93
CA LEU A 306 0.62 -15.39 -0.93
C LEU A 306 -0.51 -14.36 -0.89
N LEU A 307 -0.30 -13.32 -0.08
CA LEU A 307 -1.21 -12.17 0.01
C LEU A 307 -0.84 -11.08 -1.01
N CYS A 308 0.41 -11.00 -1.45
CA CYS A 308 0.87 -10.07 -2.47
C CYS A 308 2.02 -10.68 -3.28
N LEU A 309 2.30 -10.09 -4.45
CA LEU A 309 3.53 -10.34 -5.18
C LEU A 309 4.69 -9.55 -4.55
N PRO A 310 5.95 -10.04 -4.64
CA PRO A 310 7.10 -9.33 -4.09
C PRO A 310 7.42 -8.06 -4.90
N GLU A 311 8.12 -7.12 -4.27
CA GLU A 311 8.56 -5.86 -4.89
C GLU A 311 9.57 -6.06 -6.04
N ASP A 312 10.15 -7.26 -6.16
CA ASP A 312 11.00 -7.62 -7.28
C ASP A 312 10.25 -7.67 -8.62
N LEU A 313 8.90 -7.67 -8.61
CA LEU A 313 8.08 -7.58 -9.83
C LEU A 313 8.50 -6.39 -10.71
N GLY A 314 8.84 -5.24 -10.11
CA GLY A 314 9.25 -4.04 -10.86
C GLY A 314 10.53 -4.18 -11.69
N LYS A 315 11.34 -5.21 -11.43
CA LYS A 315 12.55 -5.51 -12.23
C LYS A 315 12.23 -5.98 -13.65
N LEU A 316 11.02 -6.49 -13.88
CA LEU A 316 10.56 -6.98 -15.19
C LEU A 316 10.14 -5.82 -16.11
N SER A 317 11.07 -4.90 -16.40
CA SER A 317 10.80 -3.66 -17.12
C SER A 317 10.21 -3.82 -18.54
N ASN A 318 10.41 -4.98 -19.18
CA ASN A 318 9.84 -5.32 -20.49
C ASN A 318 8.45 -5.97 -20.42
N LEU A 319 7.92 -6.21 -19.22
CA LEU A 319 6.65 -6.90 -19.04
C LEU A 319 5.51 -6.06 -19.60
N SER A 320 4.81 -6.64 -20.58
CA SER A 320 3.69 -6.03 -21.29
C SER A 320 2.33 -6.59 -20.85
N SER A 321 2.31 -7.81 -20.32
CA SER A 321 1.09 -8.50 -19.90
C SER A 321 1.34 -9.27 -18.61
N LEU A 322 0.61 -8.91 -17.56
CA LEU A 322 0.60 -9.60 -16.27
C LEU A 322 -0.78 -10.22 -16.06
N ILE A 323 -0.83 -11.54 -15.88
CA ILE A 323 -2.06 -12.31 -15.69
C ILE A 323 -1.94 -13.08 -14.38
N ILE A 324 -2.73 -12.69 -13.39
CA ILE A 324 -2.73 -13.24 -12.03
C ILE A 324 -4.16 -13.54 -11.57
N ASN A 325 -5.02 -13.97 -12.51
CA ASN A 325 -6.40 -14.32 -12.25
C ASN A 325 -6.51 -15.56 -11.33
N ASP A 326 -7.62 -15.63 -10.59
CA ASP A 326 -7.98 -16.78 -9.74
C ASP A 326 -6.94 -17.09 -8.65
N ASN A 327 -6.40 -16.05 -8.01
CA ASN A 327 -5.48 -16.17 -6.89
C ASN A 327 -6.12 -15.62 -5.60
N SER A 328 -5.35 -15.55 -4.50
CA SER A 328 -5.82 -15.01 -3.21
C SER A 328 -5.11 -13.71 -2.84
N PHE A 329 -4.63 -12.93 -3.82
CA PHE A 329 -3.91 -11.70 -3.55
C PHE A 329 -4.84 -10.64 -2.95
N GLN A 330 -4.41 -10.05 -1.85
CA GLN A 330 -5.06 -8.91 -1.20
C GLN A 330 -4.49 -7.56 -1.67
N TYR A 331 -3.23 -7.56 -2.15
CA TYR A 331 -2.55 -6.35 -2.61
C TYR A 331 -1.67 -6.62 -3.84
N LEU A 332 -1.43 -5.58 -4.62
CA LEU A 332 -0.35 -5.53 -5.61
C LEU A 332 0.81 -4.70 -5.05
N PRO A 333 2.08 -5.05 -5.35
CA PRO A 333 3.24 -4.31 -4.86
C PRO A 333 3.37 -2.92 -5.51
N GLU A 334 3.99 -1.96 -4.82
CA GLU A 334 4.18 -0.60 -5.35
C GLU A 334 5.17 -0.55 -6.53
N SER A 335 6.04 -1.55 -6.65
CA SER A 335 6.91 -1.74 -7.80
C SER A 335 6.16 -1.99 -9.11
N ILE A 336 4.84 -2.29 -9.09
CA ILE A 336 4.05 -2.42 -10.32
C ILE A 336 4.09 -1.14 -11.17
N GLY A 337 4.23 0.05 -10.54
CA GLY A 337 4.39 1.32 -11.25
C GLY A 337 5.66 1.40 -12.10
N GLN A 338 6.68 0.59 -11.80
CA GLN A 338 7.93 0.52 -12.55
C GLN A 338 7.78 -0.25 -13.87
N LEU A 339 6.66 -0.94 -14.08
CA LEU A 339 6.35 -1.67 -15.31
C LEU A 339 5.84 -0.72 -16.41
N HIS A 340 6.71 0.19 -16.86
CA HIS A 340 6.37 1.22 -17.85
C HIS A 340 5.91 0.67 -19.21
N ALA A 341 6.21 -0.60 -19.50
CA ALA A 341 5.79 -1.30 -20.72
C ALA A 341 4.44 -2.04 -20.58
N LEU A 342 3.84 -2.05 -19.38
CA LEU A 342 2.63 -2.82 -19.09
C LEU A 342 1.44 -2.28 -19.88
N ARG A 343 0.81 -3.16 -20.65
CA ARG A 343 -0.38 -2.89 -21.46
C ARG A 343 -1.61 -3.66 -20.98
N VAL A 344 -1.40 -4.87 -20.48
CA VAL A 344 -2.47 -5.76 -20.04
C VAL A 344 -2.25 -6.16 -18.59
N LEU A 345 -3.21 -5.83 -17.73
CA LEU A 345 -3.27 -6.32 -16.36
C LEU A 345 -4.55 -7.11 -16.17
N GLU A 346 -4.42 -8.40 -15.86
CA GLU A 346 -5.52 -9.25 -15.45
C GLU A 346 -5.27 -9.76 -14.04
N ALA A 347 -6.15 -9.40 -13.12
CA ALA A 347 -6.14 -9.79 -11.71
C ALA A 347 -7.57 -10.10 -11.25
N GLU A 348 -8.33 -10.80 -12.09
CA GLU A 348 -9.70 -11.21 -11.80
C GLU A 348 -9.76 -12.24 -10.67
N ASN A 349 -10.88 -12.28 -9.94
CA ASN A 349 -11.16 -13.26 -8.88
C ASN A 349 -10.03 -13.37 -7.84
N ASN A 350 -9.63 -12.23 -7.28
CA ASN A 350 -8.67 -12.12 -6.19
C ASN A 350 -9.36 -11.56 -4.94
N GLN A 351 -8.59 -11.05 -3.98
CA GLN A 351 -9.07 -10.40 -2.77
C GLN A 351 -8.58 -8.95 -2.67
N LEU A 352 -8.25 -8.31 -3.81
CA LEU A 352 -7.63 -6.99 -3.85
C LEU A 352 -8.51 -5.94 -3.16
N GLU A 353 -7.98 -5.30 -2.11
CA GLU A 353 -8.70 -4.27 -1.36
C GLU A 353 -8.48 -2.87 -1.95
N GLU A 354 -7.28 -2.64 -2.50
CA GLU A 354 -6.88 -1.40 -3.15
C GLU A 354 -5.91 -1.66 -4.30
N LEU A 355 -5.78 -0.66 -5.18
CA LEU A 355 -4.73 -0.60 -6.20
C LEU A 355 -3.61 0.31 -5.69
N PRO A 356 -2.33 -0.03 -5.90
CA PRO A 356 -1.22 0.80 -5.42
C PRO A 356 -1.11 2.12 -6.17
N GLU A 357 -0.73 3.18 -5.47
CA GLU A 357 -0.68 4.56 -6.00
C GLU A 357 0.29 4.72 -7.17
N SER A 358 1.37 3.93 -7.15
CA SER A 358 2.34 3.83 -8.25
C SER A 358 1.73 3.43 -9.60
N MET A 359 0.54 2.82 -9.65
CA MET A 359 -0.12 2.46 -10.92
C MET A 359 -0.40 3.66 -11.82
N ARG A 360 -0.41 4.88 -11.28
CA ARG A 360 -0.48 6.12 -12.09
C ARG A 360 0.66 6.26 -13.09
N GLN A 361 1.79 5.58 -12.84
CA GLN A 361 2.94 5.56 -13.74
C GLN A 361 2.72 4.64 -14.95
N CYS A 362 1.78 3.68 -14.87
CA CYS A 362 1.45 2.73 -15.93
C CYS A 362 0.57 3.34 -17.03
N LYS A 363 1.03 4.44 -17.64
CA LYS A 363 0.26 5.24 -18.62
C LYS A 363 -0.11 4.50 -19.91
N ARG A 364 0.57 3.39 -20.20
CA ARG A 364 0.40 2.56 -21.40
C ARG A 364 -0.58 1.40 -21.22
N LEU A 365 -1.28 1.31 -20.09
CA LEU A 365 -2.32 0.31 -19.88
C LEU A 365 -3.42 0.46 -20.94
N GLU A 366 -3.67 -0.63 -21.66
CA GLU A 366 -4.69 -0.75 -22.70
C GLU A 366 -5.87 -1.60 -22.22
N ALA A 367 -5.62 -2.64 -21.43
CA ALA A 367 -6.64 -3.53 -20.90
C ALA A 367 -6.41 -3.83 -19.42
N VAL A 368 -7.42 -3.55 -18.59
CA VAL A 368 -7.40 -3.84 -17.16
C VAL A 368 -8.63 -4.68 -16.82
N ARG A 369 -8.40 -5.87 -16.27
CA ARG A 369 -9.42 -6.80 -15.77
C ARG A 369 -9.17 -7.09 -14.30
N ILE A 370 -10.01 -6.53 -13.44
CA ILE A 370 -9.89 -6.58 -11.98
C ILE A 370 -11.24 -6.96 -11.34
N SER A 371 -12.09 -7.66 -12.10
CA SER A 371 -13.40 -8.10 -11.66
C SER A 371 -13.31 -9.17 -10.55
N GLY A 372 -14.26 -9.19 -9.62
CA GLY A 372 -14.30 -10.15 -8.53
C GLY A 372 -13.24 -9.89 -7.45
N ASN A 373 -13.14 -8.64 -7.00
CA ASN A 373 -12.22 -8.20 -5.94
C ASN A 373 -13.00 -7.39 -4.86
N LYS A 374 -12.30 -6.67 -3.99
CA LYS A 374 -12.86 -5.85 -2.90
C LYS A 374 -12.56 -4.35 -3.06
N LEU A 375 -12.28 -3.91 -4.28
CA LEU A 375 -11.82 -2.55 -4.55
C LEU A 375 -12.90 -1.52 -4.24
N LYS A 376 -12.50 -0.43 -3.57
CA LYS A 376 -13.37 0.72 -3.25
C LYS A 376 -13.11 1.94 -4.15
N SER A 377 -11.96 2.00 -4.80
CA SER A 377 -11.51 3.11 -5.65
C SER A 377 -10.76 2.58 -6.86
N LEU A 378 -10.82 3.32 -7.97
CA LEU A 378 -10.04 3.10 -9.19
C LEU A 378 -9.09 4.26 -9.48
N GLU A 379 -8.97 5.23 -8.57
CA GLU A 379 -8.25 6.49 -8.76
C GLU A 379 -6.77 6.31 -9.21
N PRO A 380 -6.02 5.26 -8.80
CA PRO A 380 -4.68 4.98 -9.31
C PRO A 380 -4.61 4.71 -10.83
N LEU A 381 -5.74 4.39 -11.48
CA LEU A 381 -5.84 4.21 -12.94
C LEU A 381 -6.19 5.51 -13.69
N SER A 382 -6.38 6.63 -13.00
CA SER A 382 -6.78 7.92 -13.60
C SER A 382 -5.83 8.42 -14.71
N GLU A 383 -4.55 8.09 -14.62
CA GLU A 383 -3.51 8.50 -15.59
C GLU A 383 -3.33 7.50 -16.75
N ALA A 384 -4.08 6.40 -16.80
CA ALA A 384 -4.03 5.40 -17.87
C ALA A 384 -4.76 5.90 -19.14
N THR A 385 -4.15 6.85 -19.86
CA THR A 385 -4.78 7.50 -21.03
C THR A 385 -4.96 6.58 -22.23
N ASP A 386 -4.18 5.50 -22.31
CA ASP A 386 -4.25 4.53 -23.42
C ASP A 386 -5.32 3.44 -23.22
N LEU A 387 -6.08 3.48 -22.12
CA LEU A 387 -7.02 2.43 -21.75
C LEU A 387 -8.14 2.26 -22.79
N VAL A 388 -8.32 1.02 -23.25
CA VAL A 388 -9.31 0.58 -24.25
C VAL A 388 -10.42 -0.23 -23.59
N SER A 389 -10.08 -1.08 -22.62
CA SER A 389 -11.07 -1.90 -21.89
C SER A 389 -10.80 -1.92 -20.39
N LEU A 390 -11.83 -1.60 -19.61
CA LEU A 390 -11.82 -1.70 -18.15
C LEU A 390 -12.96 -2.60 -17.67
N HIS A 391 -12.60 -3.69 -17.00
CA HIS A 391 -13.53 -4.60 -16.34
C HIS A 391 -13.24 -4.58 -14.83
N CYS A 392 -14.19 -4.08 -14.05
CA CYS A 392 -14.14 -3.98 -12.60
C CYS A 392 -15.45 -4.46 -11.95
N ASP A 393 -16.09 -5.45 -12.57
CA ASP A 393 -17.34 -6.04 -12.09
C ASP A 393 -17.15 -6.70 -10.72
N ARG A 394 -18.20 -6.79 -9.90
CA ARG A 394 -18.17 -7.48 -8.59
C ARG A 394 -17.05 -6.94 -7.69
N ASN A 395 -17.07 -5.64 -7.45
CA ASN A 395 -16.21 -4.93 -6.50
C ASN A 395 -17.09 -4.13 -5.51
N GLN A 396 -16.49 -3.23 -4.72
CA GLN A 396 -17.15 -2.40 -3.72
C GLN A 396 -17.10 -0.90 -4.08
N LEU A 397 -17.08 -0.58 -5.38
CA LEU A 397 -16.94 0.80 -5.85
C LEU A 397 -18.20 1.62 -5.55
N GLU A 398 -18.05 2.72 -4.81
CA GLU A 398 -19.16 3.66 -4.55
C GLU A 398 -19.31 4.72 -5.66
N GLN A 399 -18.24 4.96 -6.41
CA GLN A 399 -18.15 5.92 -7.50
C GLN A 399 -17.13 5.45 -8.55
N LEU A 400 -17.18 6.05 -9.73
CA LEU A 400 -16.12 5.94 -10.74
C LEU A 400 -15.24 7.19 -10.67
N ASP A 401 -14.20 7.13 -9.85
CA ASP A 401 -13.24 8.20 -9.57
C ASP A 401 -12.10 8.27 -10.60
N LEU A 402 -12.48 8.22 -11.88
CA LEU A 402 -11.58 8.35 -13.02
C LEU A 402 -11.79 9.67 -13.75
N ASP A 403 -10.70 10.23 -14.28
CA ASP A 403 -10.79 11.37 -15.20
C ASP A 403 -11.07 10.88 -16.64
N PHE A 404 -12.35 10.61 -16.91
CA PHE A 404 -12.81 10.19 -18.24
C PHE A 404 -12.57 11.22 -19.35
N THR A 405 -12.20 12.48 -19.04
CA THR A 405 -11.87 13.47 -20.07
C THR A 405 -10.58 13.12 -20.82
N ARG A 406 -9.69 12.36 -20.20
CA ARG A 406 -8.39 11.95 -20.75
C ARG A 406 -8.40 10.53 -21.34
N MET A 407 -9.47 9.76 -21.10
CA MET A 407 -9.61 8.36 -21.52
C MET A 407 -10.27 8.21 -22.91
N GLY A 408 -9.79 8.98 -23.89
CA GLY A 408 -10.43 9.05 -25.21
C GLY A 408 -10.45 7.73 -25.99
N ARG A 409 -9.64 6.72 -25.61
CA ARG A 409 -9.57 5.41 -26.26
C ARG A 409 -10.52 4.36 -25.68
N LEU A 410 -11.14 4.63 -24.53
CA LEU A 410 -11.93 3.64 -23.82
C LEU A 410 -13.16 3.23 -24.64
N ALA A 411 -13.22 1.94 -24.99
CA ALA A 411 -14.28 1.33 -25.78
C ALA A 411 -15.22 0.50 -24.91
N ILE A 412 -14.70 -0.15 -23.86
CA ILE A 412 -15.46 -1.04 -22.98
C ILE A 412 -15.25 -0.60 -21.53
N LEU A 413 -16.34 -0.31 -20.84
CA LEU A 413 -16.38 -0.09 -19.41
C LEU A 413 -17.43 -1.01 -18.77
N SER A 414 -16.97 -1.90 -17.90
CA SER A 414 -17.81 -2.87 -17.19
C SER A 414 -17.60 -2.71 -15.69
N ALA A 415 -18.64 -2.29 -14.98
CA ALA A 415 -18.65 -2.11 -13.52
C ALA A 415 -19.93 -2.70 -12.90
N THR A 416 -20.34 -3.86 -13.40
CA THR A 416 -21.54 -4.59 -12.96
C THR A 416 -21.39 -5.07 -11.52
N PHE A 417 -22.45 -5.10 -10.71
CA PHE A 417 -22.44 -5.56 -9.32
C PHE A 417 -21.41 -4.80 -8.47
N ASN A 418 -21.60 -3.48 -8.36
CA ASN A 418 -20.85 -2.59 -7.47
C ASN A 418 -21.83 -1.78 -6.60
N CYS A 419 -21.35 -0.78 -5.86
CA CYS A 419 -22.15 0.10 -5.02
C CYS A 419 -22.27 1.52 -5.61
N ILE A 420 -22.21 1.67 -6.95
CA ILE A 420 -22.08 2.98 -7.59
C ILE A 420 -23.38 3.77 -7.44
N LYS A 421 -23.32 4.91 -6.75
CA LYS A 421 -24.50 5.76 -6.47
C LYS A 421 -24.78 6.76 -7.59
N GLN A 422 -23.73 7.28 -8.22
CA GLN A 422 -23.81 8.29 -9.28
C GLN A 422 -22.69 8.08 -10.30
N LEU A 423 -22.93 8.49 -11.55
CA LEU A 423 -21.90 8.55 -12.59
C LEU A 423 -21.44 10.01 -12.74
N PRO A 424 -20.13 10.25 -12.95
CA PRO A 424 -19.63 11.60 -13.17
C PRO A 424 -20.06 12.12 -14.54
N ASP A 425 -20.26 13.45 -14.66
CA ASP A 425 -20.60 14.08 -15.94
C ASP A 425 -19.52 13.85 -17.02
N SER A 426 -18.26 13.66 -16.59
CA SER A 426 -17.11 13.38 -17.47
C SER A 426 -17.28 12.11 -18.31
N ILE A 427 -18.16 11.17 -17.92
CA ILE A 427 -18.45 9.94 -18.68
C ILE A 427 -18.86 10.23 -20.14
N GLY A 428 -19.53 11.37 -20.39
CA GLY A 428 -19.94 11.78 -21.73
C GLY A 428 -18.80 12.15 -22.68
N SER A 429 -17.56 12.26 -22.16
CA SER A 429 -16.35 12.57 -22.94
C SER A 429 -15.79 11.34 -23.67
N LEU A 430 -16.30 10.13 -23.36
CA LEU A 430 -15.80 8.87 -23.92
C LEU A 430 -16.31 8.64 -25.35
N GLU A 431 -15.73 9.35 -26.32
CA GLU A 431 -16.18 9.33 -27.73
C GLU A 431 -16.12 7.95 -28.40
N ASN A 432 -15.26 7.06 -27.89
CA ASN A 432 -15.04 5.71 -28.40
C ASN A 432 -15.81 4.62 -27.67
N LEU A 433 -16.57 4.94 -26.61
CA LEU A 433 -17.27 3.95 -25.80
C LEU A 433 -18.35 3.24 -26.62
N THR A 434 -18.23 1.92 -26.75
CA THR A 434 -19.20 1.04 -27.42
C THR A 434 -20.04 0.26 -26.41
N THR A 435 -19.46 -0.07 -25.26
CA THR A 435 -20.08 -0.94 -24.26
C THR A 435 -19.95 -0.33 -22.88
N LEU A 436 -21.09 -0.13 -22.22
CA LEU A 436 -21.18 0.37 -20.85
C LEU A 436 -22.06 -0.58 -20.01
N GLN A 437 -21.45 -1.37 -19.13
CA GLN A 437 -22.17 -2.30 -18.27
C GLN A 437 -22.16 -1.79 -16.83
N LEU A 438 -23.34 -1.50 -16.28
CA LEU A 438 -23.52 -0.93 -14.95
C LEU A 438 -24.66 -1.62 -14.18
N SER A 439 -25.05 -2.83 -14.60
CA SER A 439 -26.16 -3.54 -13.93
C SER A 439 -25.80 -3.87 -12.47
N GLY A 440 -26.79 -3.92 -11.58
CA GLY A 440 -26.57 -4.25 -10.16
C GLY A 440 -25.78 -3.17 -9.42
N ASN A 441 -26.20 -1.91 -9.52
CA ASN A 441 -25.60 -0.78 -8.82
C ASN A 441 -26.69 0.04 -8.10
N GLU A 442 -26.33 1.16 -7.49
CA GLU A 442 -27.23 2.03 -6.72
C GLU A 442 -27.61 3.31 -7.50
N LEU A 443 -27.55 3.28 -8.83
CA LEU A 443 -27.80 4.47 -9.67
C LEU A 443 -29.25 4.91 -9.62
N GLN A 444 -29.49 6.13 -9.13
CA GLN A 444 -30.82 6.75 -9.11
C GLN A 444 -31.08 7.66 -10.31
N VAL A 445 -30.04 8.34 -10.79
CA VAL A 445 -30.09 9.32 -11.88
C VAL A 445 -28.88 9.10 -12.78
N LEU A 446 -29.08 9.29 -14.08
CA LEU A 446 -28.02 9.27 -15.07
C LEU A 446 -27.65 10.70 -15.46
N PRO A 447 -26.35 11.03 -15.61
CA PRO A 447 -25.95 12.33 -16.10
C PRO A 447 -26.40 12.51 -17.55
N ASN A 448 -26.80 13.75 -17.90
CA ASN A 448 -27.27 14.08 -19.24
C ASN A 448 -26.17 13.90 -20.31
N SER A 449 -24.90 13.94 -19.89
CA SER A 449 -23.73 13.78 -20.75
C SER A 449 -23.62 12.39 -21.39
N ILE A 450 -24.27 11.35 -20.83
CA ILE A 450 -24.36 10.03 -21.47
C ILE A 450 -25.00 10.13 -22.86
N GLY A 451 -25.89 11.10 -23.08
CA GLY A 451 -26.48 11.36 -24.40
C GLY A 451 -25.49 11.82 -25.48
N ASP A 452 -24.25 12.18 -25.12
CA ASP A 452 -23.19 12.59 -26.04
C ASP A 452 -22.32 11.41 -26.54
N LEU A 453 -22.51 10.20 -26.01
CA LEU A 453 -21.80 8.97 -26.40
C LEU A 453 -22.25 8.43 -27.77
N LYS A 454 -21.65 8.95 -28.85
CA LYS A 454 -22.08 8.69 -30.24
C LYS A 454 -21.88 7.24 -30.70
N LYS A 455 -20.89 6.52 -30.16
CA LYS A 455 -20.53 5.15 -30.58
C LYS A 455 -21.12 4.06 -29.67
N LEU A 456 -21.93 4.42 -28.68
CA LEU A 456 -22.47 3.47 -27.72
C LEU A 456 -23.46 2.50 -28.40
N GLN A 457 -23.18 1.21 -28.28
CA GLN A 457 -23.95 0.11 -28.88
C GLN A 457 -24.68 -0.72 -27.84
N THR A 458 -24.12 -0.83 -26.64
CA THR A 458 -24.68 -1.64 -25.56
C THR A 458 -24.59 -0.87 -24.26
N VAL A 459 -25.72 -0.75 -23.57
CA VAL A 459 -25.79 -0.26 -22.19
C VAL A 459 -26.61 -1.23 -21.36
N SER A 460 -26.10 -1.62 -20.20
CA SER A 460 -26.85 -2.41 -19.22
C SER A 460 -27.00 -1.61 -17.93
N LEU A 461 -28.25 -1.44 -17.51
CA LEU A 461 -28.65 -0.63 -16.35
C LEU A 461 -29.64 -1.38 -15.46
N ASP A 462 -29.75 -2.69 -15.66
CA ASP A 462 -30.67 -3.54 -14.91
C ASP A 462 -30.28 -3.56 -13.43
N GLU A 463 -31.20 -3.89 -12.55
CA GLU A 463 -30.93 -3.95 -11.09
C GLU A 463 -30.35 -2.63 -10.53
N ASN A 464 -30.84 -1.49 -11.01
CA ASN A 464 -30.56 -0.17 -10.45
C ASN A 464 -31.87 0.56 -10.07
N PRO A 465 -31.89 1.36 -8.99
CA PRO A 465 -33.05 2.15 -8.56
C PRO A 465 -33.28 3.43 -9.39
N ILE A 466 -33.22 3.34 -10.74
CA ILE A 466 -33.34 4.51 -11.63
C ILE A 466 -34.74 5.12 -11.54
N ARG A 467 -34.81 6.40 -11.16
CA ARG A 467 -36.08 7.14 -10.97
C ARG A 467 -36.87 7.28 -12.26
N ASP A 468 -36.19 7.55 -13.38
CA ASP A 468 -36.84 7.70 -14.68
C ASP A 468 -37.14 6.34 -15.34
N LYS A 469 -38.31 5.79 -15.02
CA LYS A 469 -38.78 4.52 -15.58
C LYS A 469 -38.92 4.53 -17.11
N LYS A 470 -38.93 5.68 -17.78
CA LYS A 470 -38.97 5.73 -19.25
C LYS A 470 -37.64 5.25 -19.85
N ILE A 471 -36.52 5.52 -19.18
CA ILE A 471 -35.19 5.04 -19.60
C ILE A 471 -35.21 3.51 -19.71
N LEU A 472 -35.66 2.83 -18.65
CA LEU A 472 -35.74 1.37 -18.61
C LEU A 472 -36.70 0.80 -19.67
N LYS A 473 -37.83 1.49 -19.93
CA LYS A 473 -38.77 1.08 -20.99
C LYS A 473 -38.18 1.20 -22.39
N ILE A 474 -37.43 2.26 -22.66
CA ILE A 474 -36.76 2.45 -23.96
C ILE A 474 -35.72 1.34 -24.19
N LEU A 475 -34.94 1.02 -23.16
CA LEU A 475 -33.90 -0.01 -23.24
C LEU A 475 -34.47 -1.43 -23.45
N THR A 476 -35.61 -1.75 -22.83
CA THR A 476 -36.22 -3.09 -22.90
C THR A 476 -37.16 -3.29 -24.08
N LYS A 477 -37.83 -2.24 -24.58
CA LYS A 477 -38.92 -2.36 -25.58
C LYS A 477 -38.72 -1.53 -26.85
N GLY A 478 -37.66 -0.74 -26.95
CA GLY A 478 -37.39 0.12 -28.10
C GLY A 478 -37.07 -0.66 -29.37
N LYS A 479 -37.48 -0.15 -30.54
CA LYS A 479 -37.10 -0.73 -31.85
C LYS A 479 -35.63 -0.46 -32.18
N LYS A 480 -35.12 0.71 -31.76
CA LYS A 480 -33.69 1.09 -31.81
C LYS A 480 -33.28 1.66 -30.44
N PRO A 481 -33.17 0.79 -29.42
CA PRO A 481 -33.15 1.19 -28.02
C PRO A 481 -32.02 2.19 -27.71
N MET A 482 -30.82 2.01 -28.28
CA MET A 482 -29.68 2.91 -28.03
C MET A 482 -29.90 4.31 -28.60
N LYS A 483 -30.39 4.42 -29.85
CA LYS A 483 -30.58 5.72 -30.48
C LYS A 483 -31.67 6.52 -29.76
N GLU A 484 -32.77 5.85 -29.39
CA GLU A 484 -33.86 6.45 -28.63
C GLU A 484 -33.40 6.86 -27.22
N PHE A 485 -32.61 6.01 -26.54
CA PHE A 485 -32.05 6.27 -25.22
C PHE A 485 -31.16 7.51 -25.21
N LEU A 486 -30.16 7.57 -26.09
CA LEU A 486 -29.22 8.69 -26.17
C LEU A 486 -29.93 10.01 -26.48
N GLN A 487 -30.88 10.00 -27.42
CA GLN A 487 -31.68 11.19 -27.75
C GLN A 487 -32.58 11.62 -26.58
N TYR A 488 -33.18 10.68 -25.87
CA TYR A 488 -34.04 10.96 -24.72
C TYR A 488 -33.25 11.63 -23.60
N VAL A 489 -32.13 11.03 -23.18
CA VAL A 489 -31.25 11.57 -22.13
C VAL A 489 -30.71 12.95 -22.54
N LYS A 490 -30.25 13.10 -23.78
CA LYS A 490 -29.77 14.40 -24.30
C LYS A 490 -30.84 15.50 -24.28
N LYS A 491 -32.10 15.16 -24.54
CA LYS A 491 -33.22 16.12 -24.53
C LYS A 491 -33.57 16.61 -23.12
N GLN A 492 -33.35 15.79 -22.08
CA GLN A 492 -33.60 16.20 -20.70
C GLN A 492 -32.68 17.36 -20.28
N ARG A 493 -31.48 17.47 -20.86
CA ARG A 493 -30.56 18.60 -20.69
C ARG A 493 -31.22 19.96 -20.98
N GLY A 494 -32.09 20.03 -21.99
CA GLY A 494 -32.78 21.26 -22.40
C GLY A 494 -33.99 21.60 -21.54
N ARG A 495 -34.61 20.61 -20.89
CA ARG A 495 -35.74 20.82 -19.96
C ARG A 495 -35.27 21.34 -18.61
N ASN A 496 -34.19 20.78 -18.06
CA ASN A 496 -33.62 21.26 -16.80
C ASN A 496 -33.03 22.68 -16.90
N LYS A 497 -32.59 23.11 -18.10
CA LYS A 497 -32.18 24.50 -18.33
C LYS A 497 -33.35 25.49 -18.36
N LYS A 498 -34.51 25.08 -18.91
CA LYS A 498 -35.72 25.91 -18.94
C LYS A 498 -36.40 26.03 -17.57
N SER A 499 -36.34 24.97 -16.74
CA SER A 499 -36.85 25.07 -15.36
C SER A 499 -35.94 25.96 -14.50
N LYS A 500 -34.60 25.83 -14.61
CA LYS A 500 -33.66 26.70 -13.88
C LYS A 500 -33.71 28.17 -14.32
N SER A 501 -34.06 28.48 -15.58
CA SER A 501 -34.22 29.86 -16.02
C SER A 501 -35.56 30.48 -15.63
N GLN A 502 -36.60 29.67 -15.38
CA GLN A 502 -37.88 30.17 -14.87
C GLN A 502 -37.83 30.41 -13.36
N ASP A 503 -37.08 29.60 -12.60
CA ASP A 503 -36.86 29.82 -11.17
C ASP A 503 -35.97 31.06 -10.88
N SER A 504 -35.08 31.45 -11.81
CA SER A 504 -34.25 32.66 -11.65
C SER A 504 -34.95 33.97 -12.00
N ASP A 505 -36.04 33.92 -12.78
CA ASP A 505 -36.81 35.12 -13.14
C ASP A 505 -37.82 35.47 -12.01
N GLU A 506 -38.34 34.49 -11.26
CA GLU A 506 -39.21 34.72 -10.09
C GLU A 506 -38.47 35.26 -8.85
N GLU A 507 -37.16 35.03 -8.71
CA GLU A 507 -36.36 35.63 -7.62
C GLU A 507 -35.98 37.11 -7.86
N SER A 508 -36.20 37.63 -9.06
CA SER A 508 -35.88 39.03 -9.41
C SER A 508 -37.04 40.02 -9.25
N GLU A 509 -38.28 39.54 -9.06
CA GLU A 509 -39.46 40.39 -8.83
C GLU A 509 -39.79 40.64 -7.34
N VAL A 510 -39.03 40.06 -6.40
CA VAL A 510 -39.27 40.23 -4.94
C VAL A 510 -38.30 41.26 -4.29
N ALA A 511 -37.45 41.92 -5.08
CA ALA A 511 -36.41 42.82 -4.56
C ALA A 511 -36.65 44.34 -4.78
N GLU A 512 -37.84 44.76 -5.24
CA GLU A 512 -38.15 46.19 -5.48
C GLU A 512 -39.22 46.79 -4.54
N GLU A 513 -39.60 46.12 -3.46
CA GLU A 513 -40.42 46.71 -2.39
C GLU A 513 -39.72 46.56 -1.03
N GLU A 514 -38.67 47.35 -0.79
CA GLU A 514 -38.29 47.87 0.54
C GLU A 514 -37.04 48.76 0.38
N ASP A 515 -37.26 50.08 0.24
CA ASP A 515 -36.37 51.15 0.74
C ASP A 515 -37.12 52.49 0.84
#